data_AF-A0A847MMI8-F1
#
_entry.id   AF-A0A847MMI8-F1
#
_cell.length_a   1.000
_cell.length_b   1.000
_cell.length_c   1.000
_cell.angle_alpha   90.00
_cell.angle_beta   90.00
_cell.angle_gamma   90.00
#
_symmetry.space_group_name_H-M   'P 1'
#
loop_
_entity.id
_entity.type
_entity.pdbx_description
1 polymer ?
#
loop_
_entity_poly.entity_id
_entity_poly.type
_entity_poly.pdbx_seq_one_letter_code
_entity_poly.pdbx_strand_id
1 'polypeptide(L)'
;ASFNVIAIPNQDEMKNDFSIHIPWVMGIMGTRSFDQEMPGLRDLVERNHGRIIQGIDAYEALKRAKVDVNDTESKDYFMENWQHLGYGLLLKKYRDDIENATPEEIQMAALDTVPNVTPLFYAFRIMVAIGFYFVFFFALVFWLSVKGRIAQSPRVLKLAMWSIFTPWIAIECGWFVAEYGRQPWVIDGILPTAYAASHLTVTSLLISLAIYFTLYLAIFIVGTKVLLDAVKKGPEHFAPSDGTSLLTGEVPANNVQLQ
;
A
#
# COMPACT_ATOMS: atom_id res chain seq x y z
N ALA A 1 -17.11 15.12 -0.33
CA ALA A 1 -16.11 15.19 0.76
C ALA A 1 -14.91 16.05 0.36
N SER A 2 -14.29 16.76 1.31
CA SER A 2 -13.12 17.60 1.08
C SER A 2 -11.81 16.81 1.12
N PHE A 3 -10.85 17.14 0.25
CA PHE A 3 -9.50 16.55 0.27
C PHE A 3 -8.61 17.32 1.23
N ASN A 4 -8.13 16.70 2.30
CA ASN A 4 -7.14 17.32 3.17
C ASN A 4 -5.78 17.30 2.45
N VAL A 5 -5.07 18.41 2.31
CA VAL A 5 -3.71 18.42 1.73
C VAL A 5 -2.70 18.17 2.84
N ILE A 6 -2.87 18.84 3.97
CA ILE A 6 -2.10 18.65 5.20
C ILE A 6 -3.11 18.53 6.33
N ALA A 7 -3.01 17.50 7.15
CA ALA A 7 -3.79 17.36 8.37
C ALA A 7 -3.03 16.55 9.41
N ILE A 8 -3.34 16.81 10.68
CA ILE A 8 -2.90 16.01 11.81
C ILE A 8 -4.13 15.21 12.25
N PRO A 9 -4.27 13.95 11.82
CA PRO A 9 -5.39 13.12 12.22
C PRO A 9 -5.23 12.69 13.69
N ASN A 10 -6.30 12.85 14.46
CA ASN A 10 -6.44 12.37 15.82
C ASN A 10 -7.46 11.23 15.83
N GLN A 11 -6.95 10.01 15.96
CA GLN A 11 -7.75 8.79 15.90
C GLN A 11 -8.68 8.66 17.11
N ASP A 12 -8.23 9.05 18.30
CA ASP A 12 -8.97 8.90 19.55
C ASP A 12 -10.24 9.77 19.55
N GLU A 13 -10.14 10.97 18.99
CA GLU A 13 -11.30 11.86 18.85
C GLU A 13 -12.09 11.67 17.54
N MET A 14 -11.53 10.87 16.61
CA MET A 14 -11.99 10.71 15.23
C MET A 14 -12.16 12.08 14.52
N LYS A 15 -11.20 12.98 14.73
CA LYS A 15 -11.18 14.35 14.19
C LYS A 15 -9.81 14.66 13.61
N ASN A 16 -9.73 15.74 12.84
CA ASN A 16 -8.44 16.31 12.44
C ASN A 16 -8.18 17.54 13.32
N ASP A 17 -7.12 17.51 14.13
CA ASP A 17 -6.73 18.62 15.02
C ASP A 17 -6.29 19.84 14.20
N PHE A 18 -5.78 19.60 13.00
CA PHE A 18 -5.45 20.61 12.01
C PHE A 18 -5.77 20.05 10.61
N SER A 19 -6.38 20.84 9.73
CA SER A 19 -6.56 20.45 8.33
C SER A 19 -6.60 21.64 7.37
N ILE A 20 -5.86 21.54 6.27
CA ILE A 20 -6.01 22.41 5.09
C ILE A 20 -6.74 21.59 4.04
N HIS A 21 -7.94 22.02 3.65
CA HIS A 21 -8.79 21.26 2.74
C HIS A 21 -8.99 21.96 1.39
N ILE A 22 -8.93 21.18 0.32
CA ILE A 22 -9.40 21.56 -1.01
C ILE A 22 -10.76 20.88 -1.22
N PRO A 23 -11.85 21.64 -1.40
CA PRO A 23 -13.17 21.07 -1.58
C PRO A 23 -13.28 20.32 -2.93
N TRP A 24 -14.23 19.38 -3.03
CA TRP A 24 -14.63 18.64 -4.25
C TRP A 24 -13.64 17.61 -4.83
N VAL A 25 -12.32 17.73 -4.58
CA VAL A 25 -11.31 16.81 -5.18
C VAL A 25 -11.55 15.34 -4.83
N MET A 26 -11.94 15.03 -3.59
CA MET A 26 -12.25 13.65 -3.16
C MET A 26 -13.57 13.11 -3.71
N GLY A 27 -14.57 13.97 -3.98
CA GLY A 27 -15.82 13.54 -4.62
C GLY A 27 -15.58 13.11 -6.07
N ILE A 28 -14.81 13.90 -6.82
CA ILE A 28 -14.48 13.60 -8.21
C ILE A 28 -13.60 12.35 -8.32
N MET A 29 -12.57 12.21 -7.47
CA MET A 29 -11.69 11.04 -7.50
C MET A 29 -12.34 9.77 -6.93
N GLY A 30 -13.12 9.89 -5.86
CA GLY A 30 -13.66 8.74 -5.12
C GLY A 30 -15.03 8.25 -5.63
N THR A 31 -15.98 9.15 -5.84
CA THR A 31 -17.37 8.80 -6.24
C THR A 31 -17.68 9.16 -7.68
N ARG A 32 -16.75 9.83 -8.40
CA ARG A 32 -16.97 10.42 -9.73
C ARG A 32 -18.18 11.37 -9.76
N SER A 33 -18.58 11.90 -8.61
CA SER A 33 -19.76 12.73 -8.43
C SER A 33 -19.41 13.95 -7.59
N PHE A 34 -20.04 15.08 -7.92
CA PHE A 34 -19.90 16.31 -7.14
C PHE A 34 -20.74 16.26 -5.86
N ASP A 35 -21.84 15.50 -5.85
CA ASP A 35 -22.90 15.63 -4.84
C ASP A 35 -22.97 14.44 -3.89
N GLN A 36 -22.25 13.35 -4.17
CA GLN A 36 -22.30 12.15 -3.36
C GLN A 36 -21.44 12.31 -2.10
N GLU A 37 -22.08 12.28 -0.93
CA GLU A 37 -21.40 12.33 0.36
C GLU A 37 -20.65 11.02 0.62
N MET A 38 -19.39 11.15 1.05
CA MET A 38 -18.56 10.01 1.43
C MET A 38 -18.82 9.75 2.91
N PRO A 39 -19.26 8.55 3.30
CA PRO A 39 -19.59 8.24 4.69
C PRO A 39 -18.39 8.47 5.59
N GLY A 40 -18.64 9.05 6.76
CA GLY A 40 -17.59 9.31 7.74
C GLY A 40 -17.11 8.03 8.42
N LEU A 41 -16.01 8.15 9.16
CA LEU A 41 -15.45 7.04 9.94
C LEU A 41 -16.48 6.48 10.96
N ARG A 42 -17.25 7.37 11.60
CA ARG A 42 -18.27 6.99 12.59
C ARG A 42 -19.40 6.17 11.98
N ASP A 43 -19.91 6.59 10.82
CA ASP A 43 -20.96 5.87 10.10
C ASP A 43 -20.50 4.48 9.65
N LEU A 44 -19.21 4.35 9.34
CA LEU A 44 -18.61 3.07 8.97
C LEU A 44 -18.54 2.12 10.16
N VAL A 45 -18.08 2.60 11.32
CA VAL A 45 -18.02 1.80 12.56
C VAL A 45 -19.42 1.37 12.98
N GLU A 46 -20.41 2.28 12.93
CA GLU A 46 -21.79 1.97 13.28
C GLU A 46 -22.39 0.91 12.35
N ARG A 47 -22.18 1.05 11.03
CA ARG A 47 -22.63 0.05 10.06
C ARG A 47 -21.97 -1.31 10.32
N ASN A 48 -20.69 -1.32 10.65
CA ASN A 48 -19.95 -2.55 10.92
C ASN A 48 -20.38 -3.19 12.24
N HIS A 49 -20.75 -2.40 13.26
CA HIS A 49 -21.32 -2.91 14.50
C HIS A 49 -22.57 -3.77 14.23
N GLY A 50 -23.49 -3.28 13.40
CA GLY A 50 -24.66 -4.06 12.96
C GLY A 50 -24.29 -5.33 12.20
N ARG A 51 -23.28 -5.27 11.33
CA ARG A 51 -22.78 -6.45 10.59
C ARG A 51 -22.12 -7.49 11.48
N ILE A 52 -21.46 -7.07 12.56
CA ILE A 52 -20.86 -7.99 13.54
C ILE A 52 -21.95 -8.78 14.25
N ILE A 53 -23.04 -8.12 14.68
CA ILE A 53 -24.18 -8.79 15.32
C ILE A 53 -24.79 -9.83 14.37
N GLN A 54 -25.10 -9.44 13.13
CA GLN A 54 -25.60 -10.37 12.10
C GLN A 54 -24.61 -11.51 11.80
N GLY A 55 -23.30 -11.22 11.93
CA GLY A 55 -22.24 -12.21 11.77
C GLY A 55 -22.20 -13.26 12.88
N ILE A 56 -22.60 -12.90 14.12
CA ILE A 56 -22.75 -13.86 15.22
C ILE A 56 -23.89 -14.83 14.90
N ASP A 57 -25.05 -14.30 14.47
CA ASP A 57 -26.21 -15.13 14.10
C ASP A 57 -25.87 -16.07 12.93
N ALA A 58 -25.15 -15.57 11.92
CA ALA A 58 -24.68 -16.37 10.80
C ALA A 58 -23.70 -17.48 11.24
N TYR A 59 -22.83 -17.21 12.23
CA TYR A 59 -21.93 -18.22 12.79
C TYR A 59 -22.68 -19.29 13.58
N GLU A 60 -23.68 -18.89 14.36
CA GLU A 60 -24.50 -19.83 15.12
C GLU A 60 -25.29 -20.75 14.18
N ALA A 61 -25.90 -20.18 13.13
CA ALA A 61 -26.59 -20.94 12.09
C ALA A 61 -25.64 -21.94 11.39
N LEU A 62 -24.41 -21.52 11.07
CA LEU A 62 -23.39 -22.41 10.50
C LEU A 62 -23.03 -23.56 11.46
N LYS A 63 -22.90 -23.28 12.75
CA LYS A 63 -22.57 -24.28 13.77
C LYS A 63 -23.71 -25.29 13.94
N ARG A 64 -24.96 -24.83 13.98
CA ARG A 64 -26.16 -25.70 14.03
C ARG A 64 -26.23 -26.59 12.79
N ALA A 65 -26.10 -26.01 11.59
CA ALA A 65 -26.10 -26.74 10.33
C ALA A 65 -24.94 -27.75 10.18
N LYS A 66 -23.82 -27.53 10.89
CA LYS A 66 -22.68 -28.46 10.96
C LYS A 66 -22.96 -29.66 11.88
N VAL A 67 -23.71 -29.45 12.97
CA VAL A 67 -24.08 -30.50 13.93
C VAL A 67 -25.24 -31.33 13.40
N ASP A 68 -26.29 -30.67 12.89
CA ASP A 68 -27.44 -31.31 12.28
C ASP A 68 -27.50 -31.00 10.78
N VAL A 69 -27.23 -32.03 9.97
CA VAL A 69 -27.23 -31.93 8.51
C VAL A 69 -28.66 -31.77 7.96
N ASN A 70 -29.71 -32.08 8.71
CA ASN A 70 -31.09 -31.96 8.24
C ASN A 70 -31.75 -30.63 8.62
N ASP A 71 -31.07 -29.77 9.38
CA ASP A 71 -31.54 -28.43 9.70
C ASP A 71 -31.47 -27.53 8.44
N THR A 72 -32.60 -27.44 7.76
CA THR A 72 -32.76 -26.65 6.53
C THR A 72 -32.90 -25.16 6.83
N GLU A 73 -33.51 -24.80 7.96
CA GLU A 73 -33.69 -23.41 8.39
C GLU A 73 -32.34 -22.73 8.65
N SER A 74 -31.46 -23.37 9.42
CA SER A 74 -30.12 -22.83 9.69
C SER A 74 -29.27 -22.74 8.41
N LYS A 75 -29.44 -23.66 7.47
CA LYS A 75 -28.72 -23.64 6.19
C LYS A 75 -29.19 -22.48 5.32
N ASP A 76 -30.49 -22.28 5.19
CA ASP A 76 -31.06 -21.21 4.38
C ASP A 76 -30.69 -19.84 4.98
N TYR A 77 -30.81 -19.69 6.30
CA TYR A 77 -30.38 -18.48 6.99
C TYR A 77 -28.89 -18.18 6.78
N PHE A 78 -28.03 -19.21 6.88
CA PHE A 78 -26.60 -19.04 6.60
C PHE A 78 -26.34 -18.64 5.14
N MET A 79 -27.01 -19.27 4.17
CA MET A 79 -26.84 -18.96 2.75
C MET A 79 -27.31 -17.56 2.38
N GLU A 80 -28.27 -17.00 3.11
CA GLU A 80 -28.70 -15.61 2.94
C GLU A 80 -27.74 -14.61 3.60
N ASN A 81 -27.12 -14.98 4.73
CA ASN A 81 -26.36 -14.06 5.58
C ASN A 81 -24.83 -14.31 5.64
N TRP A 82 -24.30 -15.24 4.84
CA TRP A 82 -22.88 -15.63 4.89
C TRP A 82 -21.90 -14.46 4.73
N GLN A 83 -22.30 -13.37 4.06
CA GLN A 83 -21.49 -12.17 3.86
C GLN A 83 -21.17 -11.44 5.19
N HIS A 84 -21.96 -11.68 6.23
CA HIS A 84 -21.75 -11.10 7.56
C HIS A 84 -20.85 -11.97 8.44
N LEU A 85 -20.64 -13.24 8.08
CA LEU A 85 -19.82 -14.19 8.85
C LEU A 85 -18.43 -13.63 9.15
N GLY A 86 -17.78 -13.02 8.16
CA GLY A 86 -16.44 -12.47 8.34
C GLY A 86 -16.37 -11.38 9.41
N TYR A 87 -17.43 -10.58 9.56
CA TYR A 87 -17.56 -9.57 10.61
C TYR A 87 -17.71 -10.23 11.99
N GLY A 88 -18.51 -11.28 12.10
CA GLY A 88 -18.59 -12.07 13.33
C GLY A 88 -17.25 -12.70 13.72
N LEU A 89 -16.46 -13.15 12.74
CA LEU A 89 -15.12 -13.72 12.98
C LEU A 89 -14.10 -12.72 13.52
N LEU A 90 -14.33 -11.40 13.43
CA LEU A 90 -13.45 -10.41 14.06
C LEU A 90 -13.43 -10.56 15.59
N LEU A 91 -14.54 -11.02 16.18
CA LEU A 91 -14.65 -11.26 17.62
C LEU A 91 -13.69 -12.36 18.11
N LYS A 92 -13.25 -13.26 17.22
CA LYS A 92 -12.25 -14.30 17.54
C LYS A 92 -10.93 -13.74 18.04
N LYS A 93 -10.64 -12.47 17.78
CA LYS A 93 -9.47 -11.77 18.34
C LYS A 93 -9.56 -11.61 19.86
N TYR A 94 -10.77 -11.43 20.39
CA TYR A 94 -11.00 -11.18 21.82
C TYR A 94 -11.48 -12.42 22.57
N ARG A 95 -12.21 -13.31 21.89
CA ARG A 95 -12.90 -14.43 22.52
C ARG A 95 -13.10 -15.61 21.58
N ASP A 96 -12.95 -16.82 22.11
CA ASP A 96 -13.20 -18.06 21.35
C ASP A 96 -14.71 -18.35 21.16
N ASP A 97 -15.54 -18.11 22.16
CA ASP A 97 -17.01 -18.26 22.12
C ASP A 97 -17.73 -16.97 21.66
N ILE A 98 -17.70 -16.70 20.35
CA ILE A 98 -18.27 -15.45 19.78
C ILE A 98 -19.78 -15.30 19.99
N GLU A 99 -20.50 -16.39 20.26
CA GLU A 99 -21.95 -16.41 20.50
C GLU A 99 -22.35 -15.67 21.78
N ASN A 100 -21.44 -15.58 22.76
CA ASN A 100 -21.69 -14.92 24.05
C ASN A 100 -20.92 -13.60 24.17
N ALA A 101 -20.56 -12.98 23.05
CA ALA A 101 -19.80 -11.73 23.05
C ALA A 101 -20.56 -10.63 23.79
N THR A 102 -19.86 -9.88 24.66
CA THR A 102 -20.47 -8.77 25.38
C THR A 102 -20.64 -7.56 24.45
N PRO A 103 -21.57 -6.63 24.74
CA PRO A 103 -21.71 -5.40 23.97
C PRO A 103 -20.40 -4.60 23.84
N GLU A 104 -19.55 -4.63 24.87
CA GLU A 104 -18.24 -3.98 24.86
C GLU A 104 -17.27 -4.66 23.89
N GLU A 105 -17.26 -5.99 23.84
CA GLU A 105 -16.44 -6.77 22.88
C GLU A 105 -16.87 -6.51 21.43
N ILE A 106 -18.18 -6.40 21.18
CA ILE A 106 -18.73 -6.05 19.87
C ILE A 106 -18.32 -4.62 19.47
N GLN A 107 -18.38 -3.67 20.40
CA GLN A 107 -17.92 -2.31 20.15
C GLN A 107 -16.42 -2.23 19.86
N MET A 108 -15.59 -2.98 20.59
CA MET A 108 -14.14 -3.08 20.34
C MET A 108 -13.87 -3.68 18.96
N ALA A 109 -14.55 -4.78 18.61
CA ALA A 109 -14.42 -5.39 17.29
C ALA A 109 -14.85 -4.45 16.16
N ALA A 110 -15.91 -3.66 16.37
CA ALA A 110 -16.36 -2.66 15.41
C ALA A 110 -15.31 -1.56 15.20
N LEU A 111 -14.64 -1.10 16.26
CA LEU A 111 -13.56 -0.11 16.16
C LEU A 111 -12.34 -0.67 15.43
N ASP A 112 -11.99 -1.93 15.70
CA ASP A 112 -10.86 -2.63 15.06
C ASP A 112 -11.10 -2.94 13.57
N THR A 113 -12.32 -2.73 13.04
CA THR A 113 -12.57 -2.80 11.59
C THR A 113 -11.83 -1.72 10.81
N VAL A 114 -11.36 -0.68 11.47
CA VAL A 114 -10.66 0.43 10.82
C VAL A 114 -9.19 0.46 11.25
N PRO A 115 -8.25 0.37 10.30
CA PRO A 115 -6.83 0.47 10.61
C PRO A 115 -6.45 1.89 11.02
N ASN A 116 -5.28 2.04 11.64
CA ASN A 116 -4.81 3.36 12.07
C ASN A 116 -4.68 4.31 10.86
N VAL A 117 -5.44 5.41 10.88
CA VAL A 117 -5.53 6.33 9.74
C VAL A 117 -4.26 7.15 9.54
N THR A 118 -3.44 7.33 10.57
CA THR A 118 -2.29 8.25 10.54
C THR A 118 -1.19 7.78 9.58
N PRO A 119 -0.69 6.53 9.65
CA PRO A 119 0.29 6.05 8.68
C PRO A 119 -0.25 6.05 7.24
N LEU A 120 -1.51 5.64 7.04
CA LEU A 120 -2.21 5.66 5.75
C LEU A 120 -2.25 7.06 5.15
N PHE A 121 -2.59 8.06 5.97
CA PHE A 121 -2.67 9.45 5.58
C PHE A 121 -1.33 9.97 5.04
N TYR A 122 -0.23 9.72 5.75
CA TYR A 122 1.09 10.20 5.32
C TYR A 122 1.65 9.42 4.13
N ALA A 123 1.53 8.09 4.12
CA ALA A 123 2.00 7.25 3.02
C ALA A 123 1.32 7.64 1.70
N PHE A 124 0.01 7.85 1.71
CA PHE A 124 -0.73 8.31 0.53
C PHE A 124 -0.22 9.66 0.00
N ARG A 125 0.10 10.61 0.89
CA ARG A 125 0.60 11.94 0.50
C ARG A 125 2.01 11.89 -0.06
N ILE A 126 2.89 11.10 0.54
CA ILE A 126 4.25 10.91 0.01
C ILE A 126 4.16 10.34 -1.40
N MET A 127 3.34 9.30 -1.61
CA MET A 127 3.10 8.71 -2.93
C MET A 127 2.59 9.75 -3.94
N VAL A 128 1.54 10.50 -3.60
CA VAL A 128 0.96 11.52 -4.50
C VAL A 128 1.93 12.66 -4.78
N ALA A 129 2.67 13.12 -3.77
CA ALA A 129 3.68 14.18 -3.94
C ALA A 129 4.80 13.74 -4.89
N ILE A 130 5.27 12.50 -4.78
CA ILE A 130 6.27 11.93 -5.70
C ILE A 130 5.67 11.75 -7.11
N GLY A 131 4.39 11.37 -7.22
CA GLY A 131 3.69 11.29 -8.51
C GLY A 131 3.63 12.63 -9.24
N PHE A 132 3.21 13.70 -8.55
CA PHE A 132 3.22 15.05 -9.12
C PHE A 132 4.64 15.52 -9.44
N TYR A 133 5.60 15.23 -8.57
CA TYR A 133 7.01 15.49 -8.82
C TYR A 133 7.47 14.89 -10.16
N PHE A 134 7.12 13.63 -10.45
CA PHE A 134 7.48 13.00 -11.74
C PHE A 134 6.82 13.67 -12.93
N VAL A 135 5.55 14.08 -12.83
CA VAL A 135 4.86 14.81 -13.90
C VAL A 135 5.63 16.09 -14.26
N PHE A 136 5.97 16.90 -13.25
CA PHE A 136 6.73 18.14 -13.47
C PHE A 136 8.16 17.87 -13.95
N PHE A 137 8.83 16.88 -13.37
CA PHE A 137 10.19 16.52 -13.71
C PHE A 137 10.31 16.04 -15.16
N PHE A 138 9.46 15.12 -15.60
CA PHE A 138 9.46 14.64 -16.99
C PHE A 138 9.01 15.72 -17.97
N ALA A 139 8.05 16.58 -17.61
CA ALA A 139 7.69 17.73 -18.44
C ALA A 139 8.88 18.69 -18.65
N LEU A 140 9.65 18.97 -17.60
CA LEU A 140 10.86 19.80 -17.67
C LEU A 140 11.96 19.14 -18.53
N VAL A 141 12.24 17.86 -18.30
CA VAL A 141 13.25 17.10 -19.06
C VAL A 141 12.85 17.03 -20.54
N PHE A 142 11.59 16.75 -20.83
CA PHE A 142 11.06 16.74 -22.19
C PHE A 142 11.21 18.10 -22.87
N TRP A 143 10.84 19.19 -22.19
CA TRP A 143 11.00 20.55 -22.72
C TRP A 143 12.46 20.92 -22.99
N LEU A 144 13.39 20.55 -22.11
CA LEU A 144 14.83 20.74 -22.33
C LEU A 144 15.36 19.86 -23.47
N SER A 145 14.79 18.67 -23.67
CA SER A 145 15.10 17.77 -24.78
C SER A 145 14.76 18.41 -26.12
N VAL A 146 13.53 18.92 -26.25
CA VAL A 146 13.05 19.59 -27.46
C VAL A 146 13.90 20.83 -27.79
N LYS A 147 14.42 21.52 -26.78
CA LYS A 147 15.32 22.68 -26.97
C LYS A 147 16.78 22.32 -27.18
N GLY A 148 17.17 21.05 -27.11
CA GLY A 148 18.56 20.61 -27.21
C GLY A 148 19.47 21.10 -26.08
N ARG A 149 18.92 21.46 -24.90
CA ARG A 149 19.67 22.08 -23.78
C ARG A 149 19.90 21.15 -22.58
N ILE A 150 19.61 19.85 -22.71
CA ILE A 150 19.76 18.88 -21.61
C ILE A 150 21.21 18.85 -21.10
N ALA A 151 22.18 18.71 -21.99
CA ALA A 151 23.61 18.62 -21.64
C ALA A 151 24.12 19.88 -20.93
N GLN A 152 23.47 21.04 -21.16
CA GLN A 152 23.85 22.33 -20.59
C GLN A 152 23.20 22.60 -19.22
N SER A 153 22.40 21.67 -18.69
CA SER A 153 21.60 21.86 -17.48
C SER A 153 22.06 20.94 -16.33
N PRO A 154 23.24 21.19 -15.72
CA PRO A 154 23.84 20.28 -14.72
C PRO A 154 22.97 20.11 -13.47
N ARG A 155 22.13 21.09 -13.12
CA ARG A 155 21.19 20.98 -12.00
C ARG A 155 20.11 19.92 -12.25
N VAL A 156 19.57 19.88 -13.47
CA VAL A 156 18.53 18.92 -13.85
C VAL A 156 19.12 17.51 -13.93
N LEU A 157 20.34 17.37 -14.45
CA LEU A 157 21.06 16.09 -14.47
C LEU A 157 21.37 15.57 -13.05
N LYS A 158 21.81 16.45 -12.12
CA LYS A 158 21.98 16.08 -10.71
C LYS A 158 20.65 15.67 -10.06
N LEU A 159 19.58 16.40 -10.33
CA LEU A 159 18.24 16.05 -9.84
C LEU A 159 17.79 14.69 -10.38
N ALA A 160 18.01 14.41 -11.67
CA ALA A 160 17.72 13.12 -12.30
C ALA A 160 18.44 11.96 -11.60
N MET A 161 19.71 12.15 -11.23
CA MET A 161 20.49 11.15 -10.50
C MET A 161 19.89 10.85 -9.12
N TRP A 162 19.47 11.87 -8.36
CA TRP A 162 18.80 11.67 -7.07
C TRP A 162 17.39 11.09 -7.20
N SER A 163 16.74 11.31 -8.35
CA SER A 163 15.41 10.76 -8.67
C SER A 163 15.41 9.24 -8.84
N ILE A 164 16.56 8.56 -8.80
CA ILE A 164 16.61 7.09 -8.89
C ILE A 164 15.96 6.43 -7.67
N PHE A 165 15.99 7.08 -6.49
CA PHE A 165 15.43 6.53 -5.26
C PHE A 165 13.95 6.82 -5.07
N THR A 166 13.44 7.90 -5.67
CA THR A 166 12.05 8.35 -5.44
C THR A 166 10.97 7.38 -5.96
N PRO A 167 11.13 6.63 -7.07
CA PRO A 167 10.13 5.65 -7.52
C PRO A 167 9.98 4.51 -6.50
N TRP A 168 11.10 4.06 -5.92
CA TRP A 168 11.08 3.01 -4.89
C TRP A 168 10.25 3.45 -3.68
N ILE A 169 10.49 4.66 -3.17
CA ILE A 169 9.71 5.20 -2.05
C ILE A 169 8.22 5.30 -2.39
N ALA A 170 7.88 5.76 -3.60
CA ALA A 170 6.48 5.87 -4.02
C ALA A 170 5.79 4.52 -4.14
N ILE A 171 6.48 3.50 -4.68
CA ILE A 171 5.96 2.14 -4.82
C ILE A 171 5.72 1.51 -3.45
N GLU A 172 6.68 1.60 -2.53
CA GLU A 172 6.53 1.08 -1.15
C GLU A 172 5.38 1.78 -0.42
N CYS A 173 5.25 3.11 -0.56
CA CYS A 173 4.12 3.85 0.01
C CYS A 173 2.78 3.40 -0.61
N GLY A 174 2.73 3.16 -1.91
CA GLY A 174 1.52 2.69 -2.61
C GLY A 174 1.09 1.29 -2.15
N TRP A 175 2.05 0.36 -2.05
CA TRP A 175 1.80 -0.97 -1.49
C TRP A 175 1.36 -0.90 -0.03
N PHE A 176 2.00 -0.07 0.78
CA PHE A 176 1.59 0.13 2.17
C PHE A 176 0.15 0.64 2.27
N VAL A 177 -0.23 1.64 1.46
CA VAL A 177 -1.61 2.14 1.44
C VAL A 177 -2.61 1.05 1.02
N ALA A 178 -2.27 0.24 0.02
CA ALA A 178 -3.15 -0.82 -0.46
C ALA A 178 -3.31 -1.97 0.55
N GLU A 179 -2.21 -2.45 1.13
CA GLU A 179 -2.21 -3.61 2.03
C GLU A 179 -2.63 -3.24 3.45
N TYR A 180 -2.07 -2.16 4.00
CA TYR A 180 -2.43 -1.72 5.34
C TYR A 180 -3.84 -1.11 5.37
N GLY A 181 -4.28 -0.47 4.29
CA GLY A 181 -5.64 0.07 4.18
C GLY A 181 -6.75 -0.99 4.16
N ARG A 182 -6.39 -2.24 3.85
CA ARG A 182 -7.31 -3.38 3.81
C ARG A 182 -7.35 -4.16 5.13
N GLN A 183 -6.45 -3.86 6.08
CA GLN A 183 -6.53 -4.42 7.43
C GLN A 183 -7.87 -4.02 8.07
N PRO A 184 -8.55 -4.90 8.83
CA PRO A 184 -8.09 -6.18 9.38
C PRO A 184 -8.42 -7.41 8.50
N TRP A 185 -8.65 -7.23 7.21
CA TRP A 185 -9.10 -8.32 6.33
C TRP A 185 -7.92 -8.98 5.58
N VAL A 186 -8.03 -10.28 5.27
CA VAL A 186 -7.28 -10.97 4.20
C VAL A 186 -8.11 -11.05 2.93
N ILE A 187 -9.41 -11.28 3.10
CA ILE A 187 -10.41 -11.16 2.05
C ILE A 187 -11.49 -10.25 2.63
N ASP A 188 -11.74 -9.13 1.96
CA ASP A 188 -12.62 -8.08 2.45
C ASP A 188 -14.01 -8.63 2.82
N GLY A 189 -14.47 -8.31 4.03
CA GLY A 189 -15.75 -8.77 4.59
C GLY A 189 -15.88 -10.28 4.86
N ILE A 190 -14.90 -11.10 4.48
CA ILE A 190 -15.01 -12.58 4.54
C ILE A 190 -14.07 -13.17 5.57
N LEU A 191 -12.77 -12.86 5.49
CA LEU A 191 -11.76 -13.53 6.30
C LEU A 191 -10.85 -12.51 7.01
N PRO A 192 -10.93 -12.40 8.35
CA PRO A 192 -10.02 -11.57 9.14
C PRO A 192 -8.57 -12.09 9.16
N THR A 193 -7.60 -11.17 9.22
CA THR A 193 -6.16 -11.49 9.32
C THR A 193 -5.79 -12.27 10.56
N ALA A 194 -6.39 -11.94 11.71
CA ALA A 194 -6.16 -12.65 12.97
C ALA A 194 -6.57 -14.13 12.89
N TYR A 195 -7.63 -14.44 12.13
CA TYR A 195 -8.13 -15.80 11.99
C TYR A 195 -7.40 -16.60 10.88
N ALA A 196 -6.87 -15.91 9.87
CA ALA A 196 -6.15 -16.55 8.77
C ALA A 196 -4.72 -17.02 9.13
N ALA A 197 -4.18 -16.55 10.26
CA ALA A 197 -2.81 -16.88 10.67
C ALA A 197 -2.70 -18.32 11.19
N SER A 198 -1.67 -19.04 10.74
CA SER A 198 -1.37 -20.40 11.23
C SER A 198 -0.87 -20.39 12.68
N HIS A 199 -1.28 -21.39 13.45
CA HIS A 199 -0.80 -21.62 14.82
C HIS A 199 0.63 -22.20 14.82
N LEU A 200 1.63 -21.34 14.63
CA LEU A 200 3.04 -21.70 14.71
C LEU A 200 3.67 -21.15 16.00
N THR A 201 4.73 -21.82 16.47
CA THR A 201 5.50 -21.28 17.60
C THR A 201 6.22 -19.99 17.17
N VAL A 202 6.26 -19.01 18.08
CA VAL A 202 6.95 -17.73 17.85
C VAL A 202 8.42 -17.96 17.47
N THR A 203 9.06 -18.97 18.06
CA THR A 203 10.45 -19.35 17.77
C THR A 203 10.64 -19.77 16.31
N SER A 204 9.78 -20.66 15.79
CA SER A 204 9.86 -21.09 14.38
C SER A 204 9.66 -19.91 13.43
N LEU A 205 8.71 -19.01 13.75
CA LEU A 205 8.44 -17.81 12.96
C LEU A 205 9.67 -16.88 12.93
N LEU A 206 10.26 -16.56 14.08
CA LEU A 206 11.43 -15.69 14.18
C LEU A 206 12.65 -16.29 13.46
N ILE A 207 12.89 -17.60 13.60
CA ILE A 207 13.99 -18.28 12.89
C ILE A 207 13.77 -18.16 11.38
N SER A 208 12.58 -18.48 10.88
CA SER A 208 12.29 -18.39 9.44
C SER A 208 12.42 -16.96 8.91
N LEU A 209 11.92 -15.97 9.65
CA LEU A 209 12.03 -14.55 9.30
C LEU A 209 13.50 -14.11 9.26
N ALA A 210 14.31 -14.52 10.23
CA ALA A 210 15.74 -14.20 10.26
C ALA A 210 16.49 -14.81 9.06
N ILE A 211 16.13 -16.04 8.67
CA ILE A 211 16.71 -16.70 7.48
C ILE A 211 16.35 -15.91 6.22
N TYR A 212 15.07 -15.61 5.99
CA TYR A 212 14.65 -14.85 4.80
C TYR A 212 15.24 -13.46 4.77
N PHE A 213 15.26 -12.76 5.91
CA PHE A 213 15.85 -11.43 6.02
C PHE A 213 17.35 -11.46 5.67
N THR A 214 18.10 -12.40 6.24
CA THR A 214 19.55 -12.52 5.99
C THR A 214 19.83 -12.86 4.53
N LEU A 215 19.06 -13.78 3.95
CA LEU A 215 19.18 -14.17 2.54
C LEU A 215 18.91 -12.98 1.61
N TYR A 216 17.79 -12.28 1.80
CA TYR A 216 17.43 -11.13 0.99
C TYR A 216 18.40 -9.97 1.16
N LEU A 217 18.91 -9.75 2.37
CA LEU A 217 19.95 -8.76 2.62
C LEU A 217 21.25 -9.10 1.88
N ALA A 218 21.67 -10.36 1.90
CA ALA A 218 22.85 -10.80 1.17
C ALA A 218 22.70 -10.61 -0.35
N ILE A 219 21.54 -10.99 -0.90
CA ILE A 219 21.21 -10.78 -2.32
C ILE A 219 21.20 -9.29 -2.65
N PHE A 220 20.61 -8.44 -1.80
CA PHE A 220 20.58 -7.00 -1.98
C PHE A 220 21.99 -6.40 -2.02
N ILE A 221 22.88 -6.80 -1.11
CA ILE A 221 24.27 -6.33 -1.06
C ILE A 221 25.04 -6.76 -2.31
N VAL A 222 24.98 -8.04 -2.69
CA VAL A 222 25.69 -8.57 -3.85
C VAL A 222 25.15 -7.95 -5.14
N GLY A 223 23.83 -7.90 -5.30
CA GLY A 223 23.16 -7.30 -6.45
C GLY A 223 23.49 -5.82 -6.61
N THR A 224 23.49 -5.06 -5.52
CA THR A 224 23.87 -3.64 -5.55
C THR A 224 25.33 -3.46 -5.94
N LYS A 225 26.25 -4.30 -5.43
CA LYS A 225 27.67 -4.25 -5.85
C LYS A 225 27.84 -4.52 -7.34
N VAL A 226 27.23 -5.59 -7.85
CA VAL A 226 27.29 -5.94 -9.28
C VAL A 226 26.69 -4.84 -10.15
N LEU A 227 25.56 -4.27 -9.75
CA LEU A 227 24.91 -3.15 -10.45
C LEU A 227 25.83 -1.92 -10.49
N LEU A 228 26.41 -1.53 -9.35
CA LEU A 228 27.31 -0.37 -9.27
C LEU A 228 28.59 -0.58 -10.07
N ASP A 229 29.16 -1.79 -10.05
CA ASP A 229 30.34 -2.13 -10.84
C ASP A 229 30.03 -2.08 -12.34
N ALA A 230 28.85 -2.55 -12.76
CA ALA A 230 28.41 -2.45 -14.15
C ALA A 230 28.19 -1.00 -14.59
N VAL A 231 27.51 -0.19 -13.77
CA VAL A 231 27.27 1.24 -14.06
C VAL A 231 28.59 2.02 -14.15
N LYS A 232 29.57 1.74 -13.28
CA LYS A 232 30.89 2.40 -13.29
C LYS A 232 31.74 2.03 -14.52
N LYS A 233 31.66 0.80 -15.02
CA LYS A 233 32.39 0.38 -16.21
C LYS A 233 31.96 1.13 -17.47
N GLY A 234 30.72 1.63 -17.50
CA GLY A 234 30.19 2.40 -18.62
C GLY A 234 30.14 1.61 -19.94
N PRO A 235 29.71 2.24 -21.04
CA PRO A 235 29.62 1.61 -22.35
C PRO A 235 30.97 1.49 -23.08
N GLU A 236 32.06 2.04 -22.54
CA GLU A 236 33.38 2.06 -23.20
C GLU A 236 33.94 0.65 -23.45
N HIS A 237 33.54 -0.34 -22.65
CA HIS A 237 33.89 -1.73 -22.89
C HIS A 237 33.25 -2.31 -24.17
N PHE A 238 32.20 -1.66 -24.69
CA PHE A 238 31.52 -2.02 -25.94
C PHE A 238 31.82 -1.02 -27.07
N ALA A 239 32.73 -0.06 -26.86
CA ALA A 239 33.12 0.87 -27.91
C ALA A 239 33.88 0.14 -29.04
N PRO A 240 33.65 0.48 -30.31
CA PRO A 240 34.45 -0.04 -31.42
C PRO A 240 35.94 0.21 -31.15
N SER A 241 36.80 -0.75 -31.52
CA SER A 241 38.27 -0.66 -31.40
C SER A 241 38.88 0.57 -32.07
N ASP A 242 38.09 1.22 -32.92
CA ASP A 242 38.46 2.29 -33.84
C ASP A 242 38.48 3.65 -33.11
N GLY A 243 38.32 3.64 -31.78
CA GLY A 243 38.39 4.82 -30.91
C GLY A 243 37.15 5.72 -30.99
N THR A 244 36.10 5.31 -31.69
CA THR A 244 34.88 6.10 -31.84
C THR A 244 34.10 6.13 -30.52
N SER A 245 33.89 7.32 -29.96
CA SER A 245 33.06 7.48 -28.76
C SER A 245 31.60 7.12 -29.08
N LEU A 246 31.02 6.17 -28.36
CA LEU A 246 29.61 5.78 -28.51
C LEU A 246 28.62 6.90 -28.12
N LEU A 247 29.07 7.88 -27.33
CA LEU A 247 28.23 8.98 -26.85
C LEU A 247 28.22 10.17 -27.81
N THR A 248 29.28 10.36 -28.60
CA THR A 248 29.43 11.51 -29.50
C THR A 248 29.55 11.13 -30.97
N GLY A 249 29.81 9.85 -31.30
CA GLY A 249 30.04 9.39 -32.67
C GLY A 249 31.35 9.90 -33.28
N GLU A 250 32.18 10.59 -32.50
CA GLU A 250 33.42 11.21 -32.96
C GLU A 250 34.63 10.34 -32.59
N VAL A 251 35.57 10.21 -33.53
CA VAL A 251 36.90 9.66 -33.24
C VAL A 251 37.75 10.78 -32.62
N PRO A 252 38.37 10.58 -31.44
CA PRO A 252 39.20 11.60 -30.81
C PRO A 252 40.35 11.97 -31.76
N ALA A 253 40.49 13.27 -32.03
CA ALA A 253 41.43 13.82 -33.00
C ALA A 253 42.91 13.47 -32.76
N ASN A 254 43.26 12.90 -31.61
CA ASN A 254 44.63 12.56 -31.22
C ASN A 254 45.21 11.29 -31.87
N ASN A 255 44.41 10.50 -32.60
CA ASN A 255 44.88 9.24 -33.22
C ASN A 255 45.10 9.30 -34.73
N VAL A 256 45.06 10.49 -35.36
CA VAL A 256 45.47 10.63 -36.77
C VAL A 256 46.98 10.87 -36.82
N GLN A 257 47.78 9.82 -36.59
CA GLN A 257 49.15 9.80 -37.10
C GLN A 257 49.07 9.55 -38.61
N LEU A 258 49.20 10.62 -39.39
CA LEU A 258 49.46 10.54 -40.83
C LEU A 258 50.83 9.89 -41.02
N GLN A 259 50.85 8.64 -41.48
CA GLN A 259 51.96 8.06 -42.24
C GLN A 259 51.62 8.09 -43.72
#